data_AF-A0A972JJB8-F1
#
_entry.id   AF-A0A972JJB8-F1
#
_cell.length_a   1.000
_cell.length_b   1.000
_cell.length_c   1.000
_cell.angle_alpha   90.00
_cell.angle_beta   90.00
_cell.angle_gamma   90.00
#
_symmetry.space_group_name_H-M   'P 1'
#
loop_
_entity.id
_entity.type
_entity.pdbx_description
1 polymer ?
#
loop_
_entity_poly.entity_id
_entity_poly.type
_entity_poly.pdbx_seq_one_letter_code
_entity_poly.pdbx_strand_id
1 'polypeptide(L)'
;MSQTGVGGKGGDIIKSTLASVQQGVARADGSLQLTATTLNFSAFNKQFGLGPYSIALAAIAEVTKCWGKGGGILPVTSDGIEITLKDGRSYQFILANPDDWIALLRQPS
;
A
#
# COMPACT_ATOMS: atom_id res chain seq x y z
N MET A 1 22.80 -16.92 1.48
CA MET A 1 23.57 -15.67 1.51
C MET A 1 23.34 -15.03 0.15
N SER A 2 22.62 -13.93 0.02
CA SER A 2 23.02 -12.62 0.54
C SER A 2 21.80 -11.74 0.82
N GLN A 3 21.75 -11.18 2.03
CA GLN A 3 21.07 -9.92 2.28
C GLN A 3 21.94 -8.82 1.67
N THR A 4 21.34 -7.92 0.90
CA THR A 4 21.97 -6.64 0.55
C THR A 4 20.94 -5.56 0.84
N GLY A 5 21.11 -4.88 1.97
CA GLY A 5 20.28 -3.76 2.38
C GLY A 5 20.78 -2.45 1.76
N VAL A 6 19.83 -1.59 1.39
CA VAL A 6 20.01 -0.13 1.31
C VAL A 6 18.65 0.51 1.62
N GLY A 7 18.59 1.36 2.65
CA GLY A 7 17.40 2.16 2.98
C GLY A 7 17.40 2.64 4.43
N GLY A 8 17.81 3.89 4.68
CA GLY A 8 18.11 4.43 6.01
C GLY A 8 16.91 4.68 6.93
N LYS A 9 17.16 4.57 8.26
CA LYS A 9 16.33 5.03 9.40
C LYS A 9 14.81 4.96 9.19
N GLY A 10 14.32 3.83 8.69
CA GLY A 10 12.95 3.37 8.87
C GLY A 10 12.99 2.16 9.80
N GLY A 11 12.09 2.07 10.77
CA GLY A 11 12.06 0.94 11.71
C GLY A 11 11.96 -0.41 11.01
N ASP A 12 12.21 -1.50 11.76
CA ASP A 12 12.20 -2.87 11.23
C ASP A 12 10.94 -3.17 10.42
N ILE A 13 11.14 -3.83 9.26
CA ILE A 13 10.06 -4.23 8.38
C ILE A 13 9.32 -5.42 9.01
N ILE A 14 8.03 -5.23 9.27
CA ILE A 14 7.12 -6.24 9.84
C ILE A 14 6.54 -7.12 8.74
N LYS A 15 6.15 -6.52 7.60
CA LYS A 15 5.60 -7.23 6.44
C LYS A 15 5.94 -6.50 5.15
N SER A 16 6.16 -7.24 4.07
CA SER A 16 6.42 -6.70 2.73
C SER A 16 5.72 -7.56 1.69
N THR A 17 5.22 -6.93 0.62
CA THR A 17 4.65 -7.62 -0.53
C THR A 17 4.86 -6.84 -1.82
N LEU A 18 4.69 -7.51 -2.96
CA LEU A 18 4.45 -6.85 -4.23
C LEU A 18 3.02 -6.31 -4.24
N ALA A 19 2.86 -5.07 -4.70
CA ALA A 19 1.56 -4.43 -4.79
C ALA A 19 1.49 -3.53 -6.01
N SER A 20 0.28 -3.33 -6.53
CA SER A 20 0.00 -2.29 -7.50
C SER A 20 -0.80 -1.19 -6.84
N VAL A 21 -0.37 0.07 -6.93
CA VAL A 21 -1.24 1.20 -6.60
C VAL A 21 -2.13 1.54 -7.80
N GLN A 22 -3.38 1.90 -7.55
CA GLN A 22 -4.31 2.38 -8.57
C GLN A 22 -4.92 3.74 -8.19
N GLN A 23 -5.08 4.62 -9.18
CA GLN A 23 -5.80 5.89 -9.06
C GLN A 23 -6.50 6.20 -10.39
N GLY A 24 -7.81 5.98 -10.45
CA GLY A 24 -8.54 6.05 -11.71
C GLY A 24 -7.98 5.06 -12.74
N VAL A 25 -7.58 5.55 -13.91
CA VAL A 25 -6.95 4.74 -14.97
C VAL A 25 -5.45 4.52 -14.77
N ALA A 26 -4.82 5.26 -13.84
CA ALA A 26 -3.39 5.16 -13.59
C ALA A 26 -3.08 4.00 -12.64
N ARG A 27 -2.02 3.24 -12.95
CA ARG A 27 -1.54 2.12 -12.15
C ARG A 27 -0.01 2.10 -12.14
N ALA A 28 0.57 1.73 -11.02
CA ALA A 28 2.00 1.46 -10.92
C ALA A 28 2.27 0.25 -10.03
N ASP A 29 3.14 -0.65 -10.50
CA ASP A 29 3.59 -1.79 -9.72
C ASP A 29 4.79 -1.40 -8.85
N GLY A 30 4.86 -1.99 -7.66
CA GLY A 30 5.87 -1.65 -6.68
C GLY A 30 5.90 -2.61 -5.49
N SER A 31 6.57 -2.17 -4.43
CA SER A 31 6.62 -2.86 -3.15
C SER A 31 5.90 -2.05 -2.08
N LEU A 32 5.04 -2.72 -1.32
CA LEU A 32 4.39 -2.19 -0.13
C LEU A 32 5.04 -2.81 1.11
N GLN A 33 5.47 -1.97 2.05
CA GLN A 33 6.22 -2.35 3.24
C GLN A 33 5.61 -1.72 4.49
N LEU A 34 5.35 -2.55 5.50
CA LEU A 34 4.87 -2.13 6.82
C LEU A 34 6.02 -2.13 7.81
N THR A 35 6.18 -1.04 8.55
CA THR A 35 7.00 -0.96 9.76
C THR A 35 6.09 -0.74 10.98
N ALA A 36 6.68 -0.63 12.18
CA ALA A 36 5.93 -0.36 13.40
C ALA A 36 5.11 0.95 13.36
N THR A 37 5.49 1.93 12.53
CA THR A 37 4.88 3.28 12.54
C THR A 37 4.48 3.80 11.17
N THR A 38 4.91 3.14 10.09
CA THR A 38 4.68 3.62 8.72
C THR A 38 4.33 2.50 7.76
N LEU A 39 3.47 2.82 6.80
CA LEU A 39 3.24 2.05 5.59
C LEU A 39 3.89 2.77 4.41
N ASN A 40 4.83 2.12 3.74
CA ASN A 40 5.63 2.69 2.67
C ASN A 40 5.36 1.97 1.36
N PHE A 41 5.12 2.72 0.29
CA PHE A 41 5.01 2.19 -1.06
C PHE A 41 6.09 2.79 -1.96
N SER A 42 6.79 1.93 -2.70
CA SER A 42 7.78 2.34 -3.69
C SER A 42 7.44 1.73 -5.05
N ALA A 43 7.05 2.56 -6.01
CA ALA A 43 6.83 2.16 -7.39
C ALA A 43 8.16 1.77 -8.07
N PHE A 44 8.14 0.71 -8.88
CA PHE A 44 9.28 0.31 -9.70
C PHE A 44 9.50 1.28 -10.87
N ASN A 45 8.41 1.78 -11.45
CA ASN A 45 8.44 2.84 -12.45
C ASN A 45 7.81 4.12 -11.88
N LYS A 46 8.57 5.22 -11.88
CA LYS A 46 8.18 6.52 -11.32
C LYS A 46 7.53 7.46 -12.34
N GLN A 47 7.46 7.09 -13.62
CA GLN A 47 7.00 7.95 -14.71
C GLN A 47 5.55 8.44 -14.54
N PHE A 48 4.71 7.69 -13.83
CA PHE A 48 3.29 8.01 -13.65
C PHE A 48 2.97 8.77 -12.35
N GLY A 49 3.98 9.14 -11.55
CA GLY A 49 3.79 9.94 -10.33
C GLY A 49 3.02 9.24 -9.20
N LEU A 50 2.77 7.93 -9.32
CA LEU A 50 2.06 7.15 -8.30
C LEU A 50 3.06 6.62 -7.26
N GLY A 51 3.48 7.52 -6.37
CA GLY A 51 4.45 7.25 -5.31
C GLY A 51 5.87 7.73 -5.65
N PRO A 52 6.81 7.59 -4.71
CA PRO A 52 6.69 6.84 -3.46
C PRO A 52 5.71 7.49 -2.46
N TYR A 53 5.10 6.65 -1.63
CA TYR A 53 4.25 7.09 -0.52
C TYR A 53 4.86 6.65 0.82
N SER A 54 4.75 7.51 1.82
CA SER A 54 5.02 7.17 3.21
C SER A 54 3.84 7.64 4.05
N ILE A 55 3.08 6.69 4.58
CA ILE A 55 1.84 6.91 5.32
C ILE A 55 2.12 6.56 6.77
N ALA A 56 2.00 7.54 7.67
CA ALA A 56 2.04 7.26 9.11
C ALA A 56 0.80 6.45 9.51
N LEU A 57 0.98 5.37 10.27
CA LEU A 57 -0.16 4.54 10.70
C LEU A 57 -1.15 5.34 11.55
N ALA A 58 -0.64 6.26 12.38
CA ALA A 58 -1.46 7.18 13.17
C ALA A 58 -2.32 8.15 12.32
N ALA A 59 -2.03 8.31 11.03
CA ALA A 59 -2.82 9.13 10.11
C ALA A 59 -3.94 8.33 9.41
N ILE A 60 -3.93 7.00 9.50
CA ILE A 60 -4.97 6.14 8.94
C ILE A 60 -6.24 6.30 9.77
N ALA A 61 -7.35 6.58 9.10
CA ALA A 61 -8.68 6.60 9.70
C ALA A 61 -9.40 5.26 9.49
N GLU A 62 -9.22 4.65 8.32
CA GLU A 62 -9.92 3.44 7.94
C GLU A 62 -9.09 2.60 6.94
N VAL A 63 -9.23 1.28 7.01
CA VAL A 63 -8.75 0.35 5.99
C VAL A 63 -9.87 -0.63 5.64
N THR A 64 -10.21 -0.75 4.36
CA THR A 64 -11.28 -1.64 3.86
C THR A 64 -10.80 -2.47 2.67
N LYS A 65 -11.55 -3.52 2.31
CA LYS A 65 -11.35 -4.22 1.03
C LYS A 65 -11.90 -3.38 -0.12
N CYS A 66 -11.22 -3.40 -1.26
CA CYS A 66 -11.71 -2.82 -2.49
C CYS A 66 -11.43 -3.72 -3.70
N TRP A 67 -12.07 -3.43 -4.82
CA TRP A 67 -11.80 -4.12 -6.08
C TRP A 67 -10.62 -3.48 -6.81
N GLY A 68 -9.74 -4.33 -7.37
CA GLY A 68 -8.83 -3.95 -8.44
C GLY A 68 -9.59 -3.72 -9.73
N LYS A 69 -9.32 -2.60 -10.40
CA LYS A 69 -10.09 -2.16 -11.57
C LYS A 69 -9.25 -2.19 -12.85
N GLY A 70 -9.78 -2.79 -13.90
CA GLY A 70 -9.30 -2.70 -15.28
C GLY A 70 -9.96 -1.52 -16.00
N GLY A 71 -9.20 -0.77 -16.80
CA GLY A 71 -9.72 0.42 -17.48
C GLY A 71 -10.27 1.50 -16.53
N GLY A 72 -9.86 1.48 -15.26
CA GLY A 72 -10.28 2.41 -14.20
C GLY A 72 -11.64 2.15 -13.56
N ILE A 73 -12.54 1.41 -14.20
CA ILE A 73 -13.91 1.18 -13.68
C ILE A 73 -14.35 -0.29 -13.61
N LEU A 74 -13.76 -1.21 -14.38
CA LEU A 74 -14.22 -2.60 -14.46
C LEU A 74 -13.59 -3.43 -13.34
N PRO A 75 -14.35 -4.05 -12.41
CA PRO A 75 -13.77 -4.93 -11.40
C PRO A 75 -13.07 -6.14 -12.03
N VAL A 76 -11.83 -6.41 -11.63
CA VAL A 76 -10.99 -7.52 -12.13
C VAL A 76 -10.55 -8.47 -11.02
N THR A 77 -10.29 -7.97 -9.82
CA THR A 77 -9.92 -8.79 -8.65
C THR A 77 -10.44 -8.18 -7.36
N SER A 78 -10.78 -9.01 -6.37
CA SER A 78 -11.14 -8.58 -5.00
C SER A 78 -9.93 -8.40 -4.08
N ASP A 79 -8.70 -8.59 -4.59
CA ASP A 79 -7.46 -8.57 -3.80
C ASP A 79 -6.95 -7.15 -3.51
N GLY A 80 -7.86 -6.20 -3.31
CA GLY A 80 -7.53 -4.80 -3.05
C GLY A 80 -7.78 -4.38 -1.61
N ILE A 81 -6.98 -3.43 -1.14
CA ILE A 81 -7.27 -2.64 0.06
C ILE A 81 -7.36 -1.15 -0.29
N GLU A 82 -8.27 -0.44 0.37
CA GLU A 82 -8.34 1.01 0.38
C GLU A 82 -7.96 1.53 1.76
N ILE A 83 -7.06 2.50 1.79
CA ILE A 83 -6.58 3.16 3.00
C ILE A 83 -7.06 4.60 2.95
N THR A 84 -7.93 4.97 3.86
CA THR A 84 -8.43 6.34 4.02
C THR A 84 -7.73 7.01 5.19
N LEU A 85 -7.15 8.18 4.93
CA LEU A 85 -6.49 8.99 5.95
C LEU A 85 -7.48 9.91 6.66
N LYS A 86 -7.11 10.39 7.85
CA LYS A 86 -7.90 11.34 8.65
C LYS A 86 -8.20 12.67 7.94
N ASP A 87 -7.40 13.03 6.93
CA ASP A 87 -7.62 14.22 6.10
C ASP A 87 -8.47 13.96 4.83
N GLY A 88 -9.02 12.75 4.69
CA GLY A 88 -9.90 12.35 3.60
C GLY A 88 -9.19 11.86 2.33
N ARG A 89 -7.86 11.89 2.26
CA ARG A 89 -7.14 11.26 1.14
C ARG A 89 -7.28 9.74 1.21
N SER A 90 -7.41 9.08 0.06
CA SER A 90 -7.41 7.62 -0.02
C SER A 90 -6.38 7.07 -1.00
N TYR A 91 -5.91 5.85 -0.71
CA TYR A 91 -4.95 5.11 -1.53
C TYR A 91 -5.46 3.68 -1.70
N GLN A 92 -5.41 3.18 -2.94
CA GLN A 92 -5.87 1.82 -3.26
C GLN A 92 -4.70 0.97 -3.73
N PHE A 93 -4.50 -0.18 -3.07
CA PHE A 93 -3.45 -1.12 -3.37
C PHE A 93 -4.02 -2.51 -3.68
N ILE A 94 -3.59 -3.11 -4.78
CA ILE A 94 -3.88 -4.50 -5.13
C ILE A 94 -2.70 -5.36 -4.68
N LEU A 95 -2.96 -6.34 -3.83
CA LEU A 95 -1.92 -7.12 -3.16
C LEU A 95 -2.43 -8.49 -2.70
N ALA A 96 -1.51 -9.44 -2.55
CA ALA A 96 -1.84 -10.77 -2.05
C ALA A 96 -2.29 -10.74 -0.57
N ASN A 97 -3.30 -11.54 -0.25
CA ASN A 97 -3.82 -11.73 1.11
C ASN A 97 -4.25 -10.40 1.79
N PRO A 98 -5.23 -9.66 1.22
CA PRO A 98 -5.65 -8.35 1.75
C PRO A 98 -6.14 -8.41 3.21
N ASP A 99 -6.74 -9.53 3.64
CA ASP A 99 -7.20 -9.72 5.02
C ASP A 99 -6.08 -9.61 6.05
N ASP A 100 -4.90 -10.18 5.77
CA ASP A 100 -3.73 -10.09 6.66
C ASP A 100 -3.29 -8.64 6.86
N TRP A 101 -3.28 -7.87 5.77
CA TRP A 101 -2.88 -6.47 5.79
C TRP A 101 -3.90 -5.62 6.55
N ILE A 102 -5.19 -5.85 6.32
CA ILE A 102 -6.27 -5.21 7.06
C ILE A 102 -6.15 -5.51 8.56
N ALA A 103 -5.90 -6.77 8.93
CA ALA A 103 -5.77 -7.17 10.33
C ALA A 103 -4.58 -6.48 11.03
N LEU A 104 -3.46 -6.29 10.34
CA LEU A 104 -2.29 -5.58 10.85
C LEU A 104 -2.52 -4.06 10.96
N LEU A 105 -3.16 -3.46 9.96
CA LEU A 105 -3.34 -2.00 9.88
C LEU A 105 -4.49 -1.48 10.74
N ARG A 106 -5.43 -2.34 11.15
CA ARG A 106 -6.54 -1.98 12.04
C ARG A 106 -6.19 -2.04 13.53
N GLN A 107 -5.00 -2.50 13.90
CA GLN A 107 -4.64 -2.56 15.32
C GLN A 107 -4.52 -1.13 15.88
N PRO A 108 -5.18 -0.84 17.02
CA PRO A 108 -5.04 0.46 17.65
C PRO A 108 -3.58 0.67 18.07
N SER A 109 -3.00 1.76 17.58
CA SER A 109 -1.71 2.31 18.04
C SER A 109 -1.81 2.86 19.45
#